data_AF-A0A661GTP5-F1
#
_entry.id   AF-A0A661GTP5-F1
#
_cell.length_a   1.000
_cell.length_b   1.000
_cell.length_c   1.000
_cell.angle_alpha   90.00
_cell.angle_beta   90.00
_cell.angle_gamma   90.00
#
_symmetry.space_group_name_H-M   'P 1'
#
loop_
_entity.id
_entity.type
_entity.pdbx_description
1 polymer ?
#
loop_
_entity_poly.entity_id
_entity_poly.type
_entity_poly.pdbx_seq_one_letter_code
_entity_poly.pdbx_strand_id
1 'polypeptide(L)'
;MSFKKHDSIELIDLFNSKPYQGQSPEKASIIFLSSDANYSRKISDDPFFNYILEYQEDGVSFWKKHGRHHPFLLEEYPFNRSKDGVPYHRNFSKIGFNASYSDKVCFLELLDIPTIGNKSENRNLFYNLTSLPHLKYIDNLITGGGNKLFYIPVGVLNDMMHLKKKYNIFTWLSLEKTEEKPFSKTIHGNKVQQMYHFSSSQIHGQVGEIHLTANNWLEQKEAQSKTEEPR
;
A
#
# COMPACT_ATOMS: atom_id res chain seq x y z
N MET A 1 -22.30 0.88 1.99
CA MET A 1 -22.46 -0.23 1.02
C MET A 1 -21.75 -1.39 1.67
N SER A 2 -22.44 -2.50 1.91
CA SER A 2 -21.88 -3.60 2.71
C SER A 2 -20.52 -4.04 2.17
N PHE A 3 -19.55 -4.17 3.06
CA PHE A 3 -18.21 -4.66 2.74
C PHE A 3 -18.26 -6.10 2.20
N LYS A 4 -17.61 -6.33 1.06
CA LYS A 4 -17.41 -7.67 0.48
C LYS A 4 -16.27 -7.68 -0.55
N LYS A 5 -15.88 -8.87 -0.98
CA LYS A 5 -15.05 -9.07 -2.19
C LYS A 5 -15.71 -8.39 -3.40
N HIS A 6 -14.89 -7.81 -4.28
CA HIS A 6 -15.38 -7.18 -5.50
C HIS A 6 -16.10 -8.21 -6.41
N ASP A 7 -17.09 -7.78 -7.19
CA ASP A 7 -17.92 -8.68 -8.01
C ASP A 7 -17.28 -9.02 -9.37
N SER A 8 -16.40 -8.15 -9.89
CA SER A 8 -15.69 -8.35 -11.16
C SER A 8 -14.65 -9.47 -11.08
N ILE A 9 -14.87 -10.54 -11.84
CA ILE A 9 -13.94 -11.68 -11.99
C ILE A 9 -12.60 -11.20 -12.55
N GLU A 10 -12.62 -10.35 -13.57
CA GLU A 10 -11.40 -9.82 -14.19
C GLU A 10 -10.54 -9.06 -13.18
N LEU A 11 -11.14 -8.18 -12.37
CA LEU A 11 -10.39 -7.47 -11.33
C LEU A 11 -9.85 -8.41 -10.24
N ILE A 12 -10.60 -9.47 -9.91
CA ILE A 12 -10.13 -10.50 -8.99
C ILE A 12 -8.91 -11.24 -9.57
N ASP A 13 -8.95 -11.62 -10.83
CA ASP A 13 -7.88 -12.38 -11.49
C ASP A 13 -6.59 -11.55 -11.62
N LEU A 14 -6.72 -10.24 -11.84
CA LEU A 14 -5.58 -9.32 -11.80
C LEU A 14 -4.90 -9.28 -10.44
N PHE A 15 -5.67 -9.27 -9.35
CA PHE A 15 -5.09 -9.26 -8.00
C PHE A 15 -4.56 -10.64 -7.58
N ASN A 16 -5.21 -11.73 -8.01
CA ASN A 16 -4.68 -13.08 -7.79
C ASN A 16 -3.31 -13.27 -8.46
N SER A 17 -3.10 -12.68 -9.64
CA SER A 17 -1.82 -12.75 -10.36
C SER A 17 -0.80 -11.75 -9.83
N LYS A 18 -1.25 -10.56 -9.41
CA LYS A 18 -0.40 -9.46 -8.96
C LYS A 18 -1.07 -8.73 -7.79
N PRO A 19 -0.91 -9.20 -6.53
CA PRO A 19 -1.63 -8.69 -5.35
C PRO A 19 -0.99 -7.41 -4.78
N TYR A 20 -0.60 -6.48 -5.65
CA TYR A 20 0.00 -5.20 -5.32
C TYR A 20 -0.23 -4.21 -6.45
N GLN A 21 0.01 -2.93 -6.18
CA GLN A 21 -0.16 -1.84 -7.14
C GLN A 21 1.12 -0.98 -7.18
N GLY A 22 1.45 -0.41 -8.34
CA GLY A 22 2.72 0.30 -8.55
C GLY A 22 3.89 -0.66 -8.87
N GLN A 23 5.07 -0.41 -8.28
CA GLN A 23 6.26 -1.26 -8.43
C GLN A 23 6.09 -2.61 -7.71
N SER A 24 6.81 -3.65 -8.15
CA SER A 24 6.86 -4.93 -7.43
C SER A 24 7.43 -4.76 -6.02
N PRO A 25 6.90 -5.46 -5.00
CA PRO A 25 7.36 -5.27 -3.63
C PRO A 25 8.85 -5.63 -3.44
N GLU A 26 9.39 -6.55 -4.22
CA GLU A 26 10.81 -6.94 -4.23
C GLU A 26 11.71 -5.82 -4.75
N LYS A 27 11.26 -5.08 -5.77
CA LYS A 27 12.03 -4.00 -6.39
C LYS A 27 11.83 -2.65 -5.70
N ALA A 28 10.68 -2.45 -5.05
CA ALA A 28 10.37 -1.21 -4.37
C ALA A 28 11.32 -0.93 -3.19
N SER A 29 11.65 0.34 -3.00
CA SER A 29 12.39 0.83 -1.83
C SER A 29 11.46 1.38 -0.76
N ILE A 30 10.25 1.81 -1.15
CA ILE A 30 9.22 2.36 -0.27
C ILE A 30 7.93 1.55 -0.51
N ILE A 31 7.34 1.04 0.56
CA ILE A 31 6.12 0.24 0.53
C ILE A 31 5.08 0.87 1.45
N PHE A 32 3.91 1.18 0.91
CA PHE A 32 2.74 1.56 1.69
C PHE A 32 1.88 0.31 1.89
N LEU A 33 1.83 -0.20 3.13
CA LEU A 33 1.02 -1.37 3.46
C LEU A 33 -0.33 -0.92 4.04
N SER A 34 -1.41 -1.20 3.31
CA SER A 34 -2.79 -0.88 3.68
C SER A 34 -3.61 -2.16 3.91
N SER A 35 -4.92 -2.02 4.16
CA SER A 35 -5.81 -3.17 4.42
C SER A 35 -6.26 -3.89 3.15
N ASP A 36 -6.73 -3.16 2.15
CA ASP A 36 -7.42 -3.67 0.98
C ASP A 36 -7.49 -2.65 -0.16
N ALA A 37 -7.43 -3.14 -1.40
CA ALA A 37 -7.65 -2.31 -2.59
C ALA A 37 -9.15 -2.17 -2.86
N ASN A 38 -9.70 -0.99 -2.54
CA ASN A 38 -11.14 -0.72 -2.62
C ASN A 38 -11.52 -0.02 -3.91
N TYR A 39 -12.47 -0.61 -4.66
CA TYR A 39 -12.95 -0.09 -5.92
C TYR A 39 -14.45 0.20 -5.88
N SER A 40 -14.91 1.09 -6.76
CA SER A 40 -16.34 1.25 -7.04
C SER A 40 -16.87 -0.05 -7.62
N ARG A 41 -18.02 -0.53 -7.13
CA ARG A 41 -18.67 -1.76 -7.61
C ARG A 41 -18.87 -1.81 -9.13
N LYS A 42 -19.07 -0.65 -9.76
CA LYS A 42 -19.35 -0.51 -11.20
C LYS A 42 -18.09 -0.25 -12.03
N ILE A 43 -16.89 -0.27 -11.43
CA ILE A 43 -15.66 0.11 -12.12
C ILE A 43 -15.42 -0.74 -13.37
N SER A 44 -15.77 -2.02 -13.33
CA SER A 44 -15.58 -2.98 -14.42
C SER A 44 -16.58 -2.82 -15.56
N ASP A 45 -17.68 -2.08 -15.34
CA ASP A 45 -18.76 -1.92 -16.32
C ASP A 45 -18.58 -0.63 -17.13
N ASP A 46 -17.56 0.17 -16.81
CA ASP A 46 -17.29 1.48 -17.38
C ASP A 46 -16.03 1.43 -18.27
N PRO A 47 -15.98 2.15 -19.41
CA PRO A 47 -14.77 2.23 -20.24
C PRO A 47 -13.51 2.69 -19.50
N PHE A 48 -13.66 3.41 -18.39
CA PHE A 48 -12.57 3.80 -17.50
C PHE A 48 -11.80 2.58 -16.94
N PHE A 49 -12.41 1.40 -16.90
CA PHE A 49 -11.76 0.17 -16.46
C PHE A 49 -10.45 -0.11 -17.20
N ASN A 50 -10.34 0.28 -18.48
CA ASN A 50 -9.12 0.14 -19.26
C ASN A 50 -7.90 0.81 -18.61
N TYR A 51 -8.08 1.93 -17.90
CA TYR A 51 -7.00 2.55 -17.14
C TYR A 51 -6.61 1.75 -15.90
N ILE A 52 -7.56 1.03 -15.30
CA ILE A 52 -7.29 0.10 -14.20
C ILE A 52 -6.49 -1.10 -14.72
N LEU A 53 -6.87 -1.65 -15.88
CA LEU A 53 -6.13 -2.73 -16.54
C LEU A 53 -4.70 -2.31 -16.86
N GLU A 54 -4.52 -1.17 -17.53
CA GLU A 54 -3.20 -0.61 -17.87
C GLU A 54 -2.34 -0.43 -16.61
N TYR A 55 -2.92 0.14 -15.55
CA TYR A 55 -2.22 0.35 -14.29
C TYR A 55 -1.83 -0.95 -13.59
N GLN A 56 -2.71 -1.95 -13.61
CA GLN A 56 -2.45 -3.22 -12.94
C GLN A 56 -1.43 -4.05 -13.71
N GLU A 57 -1.41 -3.97 -15.04
CA GLU A 57 -0.37 -4.56 -15.88
C GLU A 57 1.02 -3.98 -15.55
N ASP A 58 1.18 -2.66 -15.61
CA ASP A 58 2.43 -1.98 -15.26
C ASP A 58 2.20 -0.60 -14.64
N GLY A 59 2.11 -0.56 -13.31
CA GLY A 59 1.92 0.66 -12.55
C GLY A 59 3.09 1.66 -12.65
N VAL A 60 4.31 1.19 -12.96
CA VAL A 60 5.48 2.05 -13.15
C VAL A 60 5.35 2.80 -14.46
N SER A 61 5.09 2.07 -15.55
CA SER A 61 4.90 2.67 -16.88
C SER A 61 3.66 3.56 -16.91
N PHE A 62 2.56 3.15 -16.27
CA PHE A 62 1.37 3.98 -16.10
C PHE A 62 1.71 5.31 -15.45
N TRP A 63 2.42 5.30 -14.31
CA TRP A 63 2.75 6.53 -13.59
C TRP A 63 3.66 7.44 -14.41
N LYS A 64 4.66 6.88 -15.10
CA LYS A 64 5.51 7.65 -16.01
C LYS A 64 4.73 8.29 -17.16
N LYS A 65 3.82 7.54 -17.77
CA LYS A 65 3.01 7.98 -18.91
C LYS A 65 2.02 9.09 -18.53
N HIS A 66 1.29 8.90 -17.44
CA HIS A 66 0.17 9.78 -17.05
C HIS A 66 0.56 10.86 -16.03
N GLY A 67 1.77 10.80 -15.47
CA GLY A 67 2.20 11.72 -14.41
C GLY A 67 1.45 11.56 -13.08
N ARG A 68 0.63 10.50 -12.94
CA ARG A 68 -0.21 10.20 -11.77
C ARG A 68 0.04 8.77 -11.31
N HIS A 69 0.13 8.54 -9.99
CA HIS A 69 0.44 7.21 -9.45
C HIS A 69 -0.72 6.22 -9.50
N HIS A 70 -1.94 6.69 -9.75
CA HIS A 70 -3.13 5.85 -9.76
C HIS A 70 -4.20 6.39 -10.73
N PRO A 71 -4.94 5.52 -11.44
CA PRO A 71 -6.02 5.92 -12.35
C PRO A 71 -7.07 6.85 -11.74
N PHE A 72 -7.40 6.69 -10.46
CA PHE A 72 -8.39 7.54 -9.77
C PHE A 72 -8.06 9.04 -9.78
N LEU A 73 -6.84 9.42 -10.13
CA LEU A 73 -6.43 10.82 -10.24
C LEU A 73 -6.58 11.40 -11.65
N LEU A 74 -6.83 10.59 -12.67
CA LEU A 74 -7.13 11.04 -14.02
C LEU A 74 -8.39 11.89 -14.04
N GLU A 75 -8.50 12.79 -15.02
CA GLU A 75 -9.65 13.70 -15.14
C GLU A 75 -10.91 12.92 -15.58
N GLU A 76 -10.70 11.89 -16.39
CA GLU A 76 -11.68 10.99 -16.97
C GLU A 76 -12.36 10.07 -15.94
N TYR A 77 -11.90 10.05 -14.68
CA TYR A 77 -12.49 9.20 -13.65
C TYR A 77 -13.98 9.54 -13.44
N PRO A 78 -14.91 8.61 -13.73
CA PRO A 78 -16.32 8.96 -13.91
C PRO A 78 -17.13 8.93 -12.61
N PHE A 79 -16.55 8.42 -11.52
CA PHE A 79 -17.26 8.23 -10.25
C PHE A 79 -17.02 9.39 -9.26
N ASN A 80 -17.73 9.33 -8.12
CA ASN A 80 -17.65 10.37 -7.10
C ASN A 80 -16.24 10.49 -6.50
N ARG A 81 -15.55 11.59 -6.82
CA ARG A 81 -14.17 11.86 -6.40
C ARG A 81 -13.99 12.16 -4.90
N SER A 82 -15.07 12.20 -4.13
CA SER A 82 -15.07 12.42 -2.67
C SER A 82 -15.33 11.12 -1.89
N LYS A 83 -15.41 9.97 -2.56
CA LYS A 83 -15.69 8.67 -1.94
C LYS A 83 -14.64 7.62 -2.34
N ASP A 84 -14.73 6.46 -1.71
CA ASP A 84 -13.94 5.26 -2.01
C ASP A 84 -12.42 5.53 -1.93
N GLY A 85 -11.63 5.00 -2.86
CA GLY A 85 -10.18 5.19 -2.88
C GLY A 85 -9.73 6.59 -3.31
N VAL A 86 -10.58 7.44 -3.89
CA VAL A 86 -10.12 8.73 -4.46
C VAL A 86 -9.54 9.68 -3.40
N PRO A 87 -10.17 9.87 -2.21
CA PRO A 87 -9.57 10.64 -1.12
C PRO A 87 -8.18 10.15 -0.70
N TYR A 88 -7.97 8.84 -0.66
CA TYR A 88 -6.68 8.23 -0.35
C TYR A 88 -5.62 8.71 -1.34
N HIS A 89 -5.84 8.51 -2.65
CA HIS A 89 -4.84 8.86 -3.66
C HIS A 89 -4.65 10.37 -3.77
N ARG A 90 -5.70 11.18 -3.57
CA ARG A 90 -5.57 12.64 -3.51
C ARG A 90 -4.65 13.08 -2.39
N ASN A 91 -4.81 12.55 -1.18
CA ASN A 91 -3.93 12.89 -0.07
C ASN A 91 -2.52 12.31 -0.22
N PHE A 92 -2.37 11.11 -0.78
CA PHE A 92 -1.06 10.56 -1.13
C PHE A 92 -0.29 11.50 -2.08
N SER A 93 -0.97 12.03 -3.10
CA SER A 93 -0.34 12.91 -4.09
C SER A 93 0.26 14.19 -3.48
N LYS A 94 -0.22 14.61 -2.30
CA LYS A 94 0.33 15.76 -1.57
C LYS A 94 1.73 15.53 -1.03
N ILE A 95 2.20 14.28 -0.92
CA ILE A 95 3.60 13.96 -0.59
C ILE A 95 4.56 14.56 -1.63
N GLY A 96 4.09 14.81 -2.86
CA GLY A 96 4.93 15.40 -3.90
C GLY A 96 5.80 14.38 -4.65
N PHE A 97 5.54 13.08 -4.48
CA PHE A 97 6.13 12.06 -5.33
C PHE A 97 5.63 12.22 -6.77
N ASN A 98 6.57 12.38 -7.69
CA ASN A 98 6.33 12.49 -9.13
C ASN A 98 6.77 11.20 -9.85
N ALA A 99 6.75 11.21 -11.19
CA ALA A 99 7.14 10.04 -12.00
C ALA A 99 8.54 9.47 -11.68
N SER A 100 9.47 10.26 -11.12
CA SER A 100 10.79 9.76 -10.69
C SER A 100 10.72 8.78 -9.51
N TYR A 101 9.58 8.68 -8.80
CA TYR A 101 9.35 7.71 -7.74
C TYR A 101 8.63 6.45 -8.21
N SER A 102 8.21 6.39 -9.49
CA SER A 102 7.37 5.31 -9.99
C SER A 102 8.00 3.93 -9.82
N ASP A 103 9.33 3.86 -9.93
CA ASP A 103 10.09 2.62 -9.80
C ASP A 103 10.52 2.32 -8.35
N LYS A 104 10.19 3.21 -7.39
CA LYS A 104 10.62 3.13 -5.99
C LYS A 104 9.46 2.78 -5.05
N VAL A 105 8.22 3.04 -5.45
CA VAL A 105 7.03 2.98 -4.59
C VAL A 105 6.12 1.81 -4.97
N CYS A 106 5.72 1.05 -3.96
CA CYS A 106 4.71 -0.01 -4.04
C CYS A 106 3.57 0.27 -3.06
N PHE A 107 2.34 -0.06 -3.48
CA PHE A 107 1.16 -0.16 -2.61
C PHE A 107 0.84 -1.64 -2.46
N LEU A 108 0.90 -2.12 -1.21
CA LEU A 108 0.67 -3.51 -0.85
C LEU A 108 -0.49 -3.55 0.13
N GLU A 109 -1.32 -4.58 0.05
CA GLU A 109 -2.52 -4.69 0.87
C GLU A 109 -2.50 -5.99 1.68
N LEU A 110 -3.12 -6.01 2.87
CA LEU A 110 -3.26 -7.25 3.65
C LEU A 110 -4.16 -8.28 2.96
N LEU A 111 -5.12 -7.83 2.14
CA LEU A 111 -5.88 -8.69 1.24
C LEU A 111 -5.19 -8.76 -0.13
N ASP A 112 -5.08 -9.98 -0.66
CA ASP A 112 -4.64 -10.27 -2.04
C ASP A 112 -5.80 -10.20 -3.04
N ILE A 113 -6.93 -9.60 -2.66
CA ILE A 113 -8.12 -9.46 -3.49
C ILE A 113 -8.72 -8.05 -3.38
N PRO A 114 -9.38 -7.57 -4.44
CA PRO A 114 -10.09 -6.30 -4.44
C PRO A 114 -11.40 -6.40 -3.65
N THR A 115 -11.83 -5.28 -3.08
CA THR A 115 -13.06 -5.18 -2.28
C THR A 115 -13.96 -4.04 -2.76
N ILE A 116 -15.19 -4.03 -2.23
CA ILE A 116 -16.08 -2.87 -2.22
C ILE A 116 -16.53 -2.56 -0.79
N GLY A 117 -16.96 -1.33 -0.55
CA GLY A 117 -17.49 -0.91 0.76
C GLY A 117 -16.39 -0.67 1.81
N ASN A 118 -16.76 -0.48 3.07
CA ASN A 118 -15.80 -0.17 4.13
C ASN A 118 -15.64 -1.35 5.10
N LYS A 119 -14.43 -1.87 5.26
CA LYS A 119 -14.13 -3.00 6.16
C LYS A 119 -14.62 -2.81 7.60
N SER A 120 -14.76 -1.57 8.09
CA SER A 120 -15.31 -1.30 9.43
C SER A 120 -16.75 -1.77 9.59
N GLU A 121 -17.51 -1.87 8.48
CA GLU A 121 -18.88 -2.41 8.48
C GLU A 121 -18.90 -3.93 8.76
N ASN A 122 -17.82 -4.67 8.43
CA ASN A 122 -17.74 -6.12 8.68
C ASN A 122 -16.28 -6.62 8.82
N ARG A 123 -15.66 -6.35 9.98
CA ARG A 123 -14.26 -6.77 10.24
C ARG A 123 -14.05 -8.28 10.24
N ASN A 124 -15.06 -9.05 10.67
CA ASN A 124 -14.97 -10.51 10.67
C ASN A 124 -14.85 -11.06 9.25
N LEU A 125 -15.63 -10.51 8.31
CA LEU A 125 -15.49 -10.86 6.90
C LEU A 125 -14.11 -10.48 6.36
N PHE A 126 -13.59 -9.29 6.69
CA PHE A 126 -12.23 -8.89 6.32
C PHE A 126 -11.19 -9.94 6.74
N TYR A 127 -11.19 -10.37 8.02
CA TYR A 127 -10.24 -11.39 8.49
C TYR A 127 -10.50 -12.79 7.92
N ASN A 128 -11.68 -13.07 7.39
CA ASN A 128 -11.99 -14.36 6.74
C ASN A 128 -11.61 -14.36 5.26
N LEU A 129 -11.47 -13.18 4.65
CA LEU A 129 -11.00 -13.02 3.28
C LEU A 129 -9.47 -13.04 3.16
N THR A 130 -8.72 -12.98 4.27
CA THR A 130 -7.25 -13.00 4.22
C THR A 130 -6.70 -14.35 3.78
N SER A 131 -5.67 -14.30 2.94
CA SER A 131 -4.91 -15.46 2.45
C SER A 131 -3.63 -15.67 3.28
N LEU A 132 -3.50 -16.82 3.97
CA LEU A 132 -2.31 -17.11 4.77
C LEU A 132 -1.00 -17.12 3.96
N PRO A 133 -0.95 -17.69 2.73
CA PRO A 133 0.24 -17.58 1.88
C PRO A 133 0.65 -16.13 1.60
N HIS A 134 -0.30 -15.26 1.28
CA HIS A 134 -0.05 -13.84 1.05
C HIS A 134 0.45 -13.12 2.31
N LEU A 135 -0.17 -13.39 3.46
CA LEU A 135 0.27 -12.80 4.72
C LEU A 135 1.69 -13.26 5.12
N LYS A 136 2.06 -14.52 4.87
CA LYS A 136 3.43 -15.01 5.05
C LYS A 136 4.41 -14.34 4.09
N TYR A 137 3.99 -14.09 2.85
CA TYR A 137 4.79 -13.33 1.89
C TYR A 137 5.07 -11.91 2.40
N ILE A 138 4.06 -11.19 2.90
CA ILE A 138 4.24 -9.87 3.52
C ILE A 138 5.20 -9.94 4.73
N ASP A 139 5.03 -10.93 5.60
CA ASP A 139 5.89 -11.11 6.78
C ASP A 139 7.35 -11.34 6.38
N ASN A 140 7.58 -12.20 5.39
CA ASN A 140 8.90 -12.47 4.83
C ASN A 140 9.49 -11.22 4.14
N LEU A 141 8.67 -10.41 3.48
CA LEU A 141 9.13 -9.17 2.85
C LEU A 141 9.61 -8.15 3.88
N ILE A 142 8.92 -8.04 5.01
CA ILE A 142 9.30 -7.14 6.11
C ILE A 142 10.54 -7.66 6.84
N THR A 143 10.60 -8.97 7.11
CA THR A 143 11.67 -9.58 7.92
C THR A 143 12.89 -10.02 7.11
N GLY A 144 12.78 -10.20 5.81
CA GLY A 144 13.86 -10.69 4.94
C GLY A 144 14.95 -9.66 4.62
N GLY A 145 14.77 -8.40 5.00
CA GLY A 145 15.68 -7.29 4.71
C GLY A 145 15.47 -6.68 3.31
N GLY A 146 16.52 -6.09 2.75
CA GLY A 146 16.48 -5.39 1.45
C GLY A 146 16.40 -3.86 1.52
N ASN A 147 16.65 -3.28 2.70
CA ASN A 147 16.69 -1.85 2.97
C ASN A 147 15.45 -1.13 2.41
N LYS A 148 14.27 -1.61 2.84
CA LYS A 148 12.95 -1.11 2.47
C LYS A 148 12.34 -0.28 3.59
N LEU A 149 11.65 0.79 3.21
CA LEU A 149 10.87 1.63 4.11
C LEU A 149 9.39 1.29 3.98
N PHE A 150 8.80 0.77 5.03
CA PHE A 150 7.38 0.46 5.12
C PHE A 150 6.64 1.55 5.88
N TYR A 151 5.61 2.10 5.27
CA TYR A 151 4.63 2.95 5.93
C TYR A 151 3.35 2.16 6.19
N ILE A 152 2.93 2.08 7.45
CA ILE A 152 1.78 1.27 7.86
C ILE A 152 0.82 2.13 8.71
N PRO A 153 -0.46 2.28 8.31
CA PRO A 153 -1.45 2.92 9.16
C PRO A 153 -1.63 2.19 10.49
N VAL A 154 -1.87 2.93 11.59
CA VAL A 154 -2.12 2.32 12.90
C VAL A 154 -3.28 1.31 12.89
N GLY A 155 -4.32 1.57 12.08
CA GLY A 155 -5.43 0.64 11.89
C GLY A 155 -4.99 -0.71 11.30
N VAL A 156 -4.02 -0.68 10.39
CA VAL A 156 -3.45 -1.86 9.71
C VAL A 156 -2.50 -2.59 10.65
N LEU A 157 -1.69 -1.88 11.46
CA LEU A 157 -0.88 -2.50 12.52
C LEU A 157 -1.77 -3.26 13.53
N ASN A 158 -2.93 -2.70 13.88
CA ASN A 158 -3.91 -3.39 14.73
C ASN A 158 -4.50 -4.64 14.05
N ASP A 159 -4.78 -4.58 12.74
CA ASP A 159 -5.21 -5.74 11.97
C ASP A 159 -4.10 -6.82 11.95
N MET A 160 -2.84 -6.43 11.75
CA MET A 160 -1.69 -7.33 11.80
C MET A 160 -1.52 -7.98 13.18
N MET A 161 -1.77 -7.26 14.28
CA MET A 161 -1.77 -7.83 15.64
C MET A 161 -2.90 -8.86 15.83
N HIS A 162 -4.06 -8.66 15.22
CA HIS A 162 -5.13 -9.66 15.22
C HIS A 162 -4.72 -10.90 14.42
N LEU A 163 -4.17 -10.71 13.23
CA LEU A 163 -3.70 -11.78 12.35
C LEU A 163 -2.54 -12.57 12.96
N LYS A 164 -1.66 -11.90 13.72
CA LYS A 164 -0.61 -12.55 14.53
C LYS A 164 -1.21 -13.56 15.49
N LYS A 165 -2.25 -13.21 16.22
CA LYS A 165 -2.92 -14.14 17.15
C LYS A 165 -3.63 -15.28 16.41
N LYS A 166 -4.23 -14.98 15.26
CA LYS A 166 -5.00 -15.95 14.46
C LYS A 166 -4.11 -16.99 13.77
N TYR A 167 -2.97 -16.57 13.23
CA TYR A 167 -2.14 -17.40 12.34
C TYR A 167 -0.69 -17.60 12.80
N ASN A 168 -0.29 -17.00 13.92
CA ASN A 168 1.10 -17.00 14.42
C ASN A 168 2.13 -16.45 13.41
N ILE A 169 1.76 -15.38 12.71
CA ILE A 169 2.60 -14.62 11.77
C ILE A 169 2.89 -13.22 12.33
N PHE A 170 3.74 -12.43 11.66
CA PHE A 170 4.10 -11.07 12.13
C PHE A 170 4.64 -11.08 13.56
N THR A 171 5.36 -12.13 13.94
CA THR A 171 5.79 -12.36 15.32
C THR A 171 6.70 -11.24 15.84
N TRP A 172 7.41 -10.57 14.93
CA TRP A 172 8.20 -9.36 15.19
C TRP A 172 7.38 -8.17 15.68
N LEU A 173 6.06 -8.11 15.40
CA LEU A 173 5.21 -6.98 15.76
C LEU A 173 4.82 -7.06 17.24
N SER A 174 5.20 -6.03 17.99
CA SER A 174 4.74 -5.79 19.35
C SER A 174 4.36 -4.33 19.45
N LEU A 175 3.06 -4.05 19.66
CA LEU A 175 2.60 -2.71 19.97
C LEU A 175 2.66 -2.54 21.49
N GLU A 176 3.83 -2.18 22.00
CA GLU A 176 3.93 -1.72 23.37
C GLU A 176 3.10 -0.44 23.52
N LYS A 177 2.31 -0.34 24.59
CA LYS A 177 1.65 0.92 24.95
C LYS A 177 2.69 1.88 25.54
N THR A 178 3.67 2.27 24.75
CA THR A 178 4.57 3.35 25.12
C THR A 178 3.88 4.65 24.77
N GLU A 179 3.67 5.48 25.78
CA GLU A 179 3.03 6.78 25.64
C GLU A 179 3.78 7.66 24.60
N GLU A 180 2.98 8.44 23.87
CA GLU A 180 3.33 9.57 23.00
C GLU A 180 4.01 9.35 21.63
N LYS A 181 4.71 8.24 21.35
CA LYS A 181 5.44 8.09 20.06
C LYS A 181 4.76 7.14 19.07
N PRO A 182 4.65 7.50 17.77
CA PRO A 182 4.22 6.58 16.72
C PRO A 182 5.12 5.33 16.65
N PHE A 183 4.52 4.16 16.37
CA PHE A 183 5.28 2.92 16.25
C PHE A 183 6.35 3.02 15.14
N SER A 184 7.58 2.61 15.47
CA SER A 184 8.68 2.51 14.52
C SER A 184 9.59 1.35 14.90
N LYS A 185 10.02 0.54 13.94
CA LYS A 185 10.91 -0.60 14.18
C LYS A 185 11.81 -0.87 12.99
N THR A 186 13.09 -1.15 13.25
CA THR A 186 14.03 -1.62 12.24
C THR A 186 14.21 -3.13 12.36
N ILE A 187 14.15 -3.85 11.24
CA ILE A 187 14.24 -5.31 11.15
C ILE A 187 15.12 -5.66 9.95
N HIS A 188 16.30 -6.22 10.20
CA HIS A 188 17.26 -6.64 9.15
C HIS A 188 17.47 -5.58 8.04
N GLY A 189 17.63 -4.31 8.42
CA GLY A 189 17.81 -3.19 7.50
C GLY A 189 16.52 -2.57 6.95
N ASN A 190 15.38 -3.26 7.02
CA ASN A 190 14.08 -2.66 6.73
C ASN A 190 13.61 -1.78 7.88
N LYS A 191 12.94 -0.68 7.58
CA LYS A 191 12.30 0.20 8.57
C LYS A 191 10.79 0.16 8.40
N VAL A 192 10.08 -0.15 9.47
CA VAL A 192 8.62 -0.05 9.57
C VAL A 192 8.28 1.21 10.34
N GLN A 193 7.47 2.08 9.77
CA GLN A 193 7.06 3.35 10.35
C GLN A 193 5.53 3.49 10.32
N GLN A 194 4.95 3.80 11.47
CA GLN A 194 3.55 4.11 11.58
C GLN A 194 3.24 5.45 10.89
N MET A 195 2.10 5.49 10.20
CA MET A 195 1.52 6.73 9.68
C MET A 195 0.02 6.81 9.96
N TYR A 196 -0.58 7.97 9.70
CA TYR A 196 -2.03 8.05 9.52
C TYR A 196 -2.46 7.44 8.18
N HIS A 197 -3.68 6.93 8.10
CA HIS A 197 -4.25 6.48 6.84
C HIS A 197 -4.47 7.68 5.91
N PHE A 198 -4.21 7.56 4.60
CA PHE A 198 -4.38 8.69 3.67
C PHE A 198 -5.82 9.16 3.51
N SER A 199 -6.83 8.40 3.91
CA SER A 199 -8.22 8.88 3.98
C SER A 199 -8.53 9.71 5.24
N SER A 200 -7.63 9.80 6.22
CA SER A 200 -7.77 10.65 7.41
C SER A 200 -7.28 12.07 7.14
N SER A 201 -7.92 13.09 7.72
CA SER A 201 -7.42 14.47 7.67
C SER A 201 -6.09 14.63 8.42
N GLN A 202 -5.82 13.79 9.42
CA GLN A 202 -4.59 13.85 10.23
C GLN A 202 -3.32 13.61 9.39
N ILE A 203 -3.44 12.94 8.24
CA ILE A 203 -2.28 12.69 7.36
C ILE A 203 -1.62 13.98 6.89
N HIS A 204 -2.36 15.10 6.80
CA HIS A 204 -1.84 16.39 6.36
C HIS A 204 -0.67 16.87 7.22
N GLY A 205 -0.65 16.53 8.51
CA GLY A 205 0.46 16.84 9.42
C GLY A 205 1.72 16.00 9.22
N GLN A 206 1.64 14.88 8.49
CA GLN A 206 2.76 13.95 8.27
C GLN A 206 3.31 13.96 6.84
N VAL A 207 2.62 14.61 5.89
CA VAL A 207 3.01 14.62 4.47
C VAL A 207 4.47 15.05 4.26
N GLY A 208 4.88 16.15 4.91
CA GLY A 208 6.26 16.65 4.79
C GLY A 208 7.29 15.71 5.42
N GLU A 209 6.98 15.12 6.57
CA GLU A 209 7.85 14.13 7.22
C GLU A 209 8.01 12.86 6.38
N ILE A 210 6.93 12.37 5.77
CA ILE A 210 6.96 11.23 4.85
C ILE A 210 7.88 11.54 3.66
N HIS A 211 7.74 12.72 3.04
CA HIS A 211 8.58 13.13 1.93
C HIS A 211 10.07 13.15 2.30
N LEU A 212 10.40 13.84 3.41
CA LEU A 212 11.79 13.96 3.88
C LEU A 212 12.40 12.61 4.24
N THR A 213 11.66 11.78 4.97
CA THR A 213 12.12 10.46 5.40
C THR A 213 12.35 9.55 4.20
N ALA A 214 11.44 9.57 3.22
CA ALA A 214 11.58 8.80 1.99
C ALA A 214 12.83 9.20 1.19
N ASN A 215 13.08 10.50 1.02
CA ASN A 215 14.27 10.96 0.28
C ASN A 215 15.57 10.58 0.99
N ASN A 216 15.65 10.83 2.30
CA ASN A 216 16.81 10.45 3.09
C ASN A 216 17.07 8.93 3.01
N TRP A 217 16.00 8.12 3.00
CA TRP A 217 16.10 6.68 2.85
C TRP A 217 16.66 6.27 1.48
N LEU A 218 16.18 6.91 0.41
CA LEU A 218 16.64 6.65 -0.96
C LEU A 218 18.11 7.06 -1.15
N GLU A 219 18.51 8.23 -0.66
CA GLU A 219 19.89 8.73 -0.71
C GLU A 219 20.86 7.78 0.02
N GLN A 220 20.48 7.30 1.21
CA GLN A 220 21.27 6.33 1.97
C GLN A 220 21.44 5.02 1.22
N LYS A 221 20.38 4.54 0.56
CA LYS A 221 20.41 3.31 -0.22
C LYS A 221 21.32 3.43 -1.45
N GLU A 222 21.26 4.57 -2.14
CA GLU A 222 22.15 4.85 -3.28
C GLU A 222 23.62 5.00 -2.86
N ALA A 223 23.88 5.57 -1.68
CA ALA A 223 25.24 5.64 -1.14
C ALA A 223 25.81 4.25 -0.82
N GLN A 224 24.99 3.36 -0.23
CA GLN A 224 25.39 1.98 0.08
C GLN A 224 25.69 1.16 -1.18
N SER A 225 24.86 1.30 -2.23
CA SER A 225 25.10 0.56 -3.49
C SER A 225 26.40 0.98 -4.18
N LYS A 226 26.81 2.24 -4.05
CA LYS A 226 28.08 2.74 -4.63
C LYS A 226 29.32 2.27 -3.87
N THR A 227 29.19 1.93 -2.59
CA THR A 227 30.30 1.41 -1.78
C THR A 227 30.50 -0.10 -1.91
N GLU A 228 29.52 -0.83 -2.44
CA GLU A 228 29.55 -2.28 -2.62
C GLU A 228 29.95 -2.72 -4.04
N GLU A 229 30.22 -1.80 -4.97
CA GLU A 229 30.81 -2.15 -6.27
C GLU A 229 32.27 -2.61 -6.08
N PRO A 230 32.62 -3.85 -6.45
CA PRO A 230 33.99 -4.32 -6.36
C PRO A 230 34.85 -3.59 -7.40
N ARG A 231 36.00 -3.08 -6.94
CA ARG A 231 37.10 -2.65 -7.82
C ARG A 231 37.68 -3.84 -8.58
#